data_AF-D8K6D2-F1
#
_entry.id   AF-D8K6D2-F1
#
_cell.length_a   1.000
_cell.length_b   1.000
_cell.length_c   1.000
_cell.angle_alpha   90.00
_cell.angle_beta   90.00
_cell.angle_gamma   90.00
#
_symmetry.space_group_name_H-M   'P 1'
#
loop_
_entity.id
_entity.type
_entity.pdbx_description
1 polymer ?
#
loop_
_entity_poly.entity_id
_entity_poly.type
_entity_poly.pdbx_seq_one_letter_code
_entity_poly.pdbx_strand_id
1 'polypeptide(L)'
;MPIDRQPAKDPRTVARDIPGIFDTMFPQLTPSLVAHFNSKIISFSDCQSVPDDLVQTSDLNRAMLFEVAFARGEQIIAGIEKADWNACLNTALKRQRKYFDAKLPETLLEADKKVAEWVARNLAIMLTYIQERAKTRSLIRSPKIPGYQWITSGYGDFSLGTRIIEVKCTNKKFSASDYRQIVMYWLLSYASSIESDTPEWTNGILINPRLNYIFEFFFDDMLAVIGAGRSKLELLELFSSMVSEHSLRMLASLNQQ
;
A
#
# COMPACT_ATOMS: atom_id res chain seq x y z
N MET A 1 12.83 -21.40 29.40
CA MET A 1 11.68 -21.62 28.49
C MET A 1 11.76 -20.57 27.40
N PRO A 2 11.82 -20.93 26.11
CA PRO A 2 11.61 -19.95 25.06
C PRO A 2 10.11 -19.63 25.03
N ILE A 3 9.76 -18.35 25.26
CA ILE A 3 8.46 -17.81 24.91
C ILE A 3 8.43 -17.83 23.39
N ASP A 4 7.74 -18.79 22.81
CA ASP A 4 7.57 -18.86 21.36
C ASP A 4 6.64 -17.71 20.95
N ARG A 5 7.25 -16.58 20.59
CA ARG A 5 6.54 -15.40 20.12
C ARG A 5 5.93 -15.74 18.77
N GLN A 6 4.61 -15.83 18.76
CA GLN A 6 3.75 -15.99 17.59
C GLN A 6 4.24 -15.12 16.41
N PRO A 7 4.10 -15.57 15.14
CA PRO A 7 4.49 -14.77 13.99
C PRO A 7 3.49 -13.62 13.84
N ALA A 8 3.79 -12.53 14.52
CA ALA A 8 3.10 -11.27 14.43
C ALA A 8 3.08 -10.84 12.94
N LYS A 9 1.88 -10.59 12.39
CA LYS A 9 1.68 -10.32 10.97
C LYS A 9 1.78 -8.82 10.69
N ASP A 10 2.33 -8.46 9.54
CA ASP A 10 2.37 -7.07 9.10
C ASP A 10 0.98 -6.59 8.63
N PRO A 11 0.69 -5.27 8.68
CA PRO A 11 -0.63 -4.73 8.34
C PRO A 11 -1.12 -5.09 6.94
N ARG A 12 -0.22 -5.19 5.96
CA ARG A 12 -0.58 -5.53 4.57
C ARG A 12 -0.99 -6.99 4.45
N THR A 13 -0.34 -7.89 5.19
CA THR A 13 -0.75 -9.29 5.30
C THR A 13 -2.09 -9.42 6.01
N VAL A 14 -2.31 -8.67 7.10
CA VAL A 14 -3.59 -8.65 7.84
C VAL A 14 -4.75 -8.22 6.93
N ALA A 15 -4.56 -7.16 6.14
CA ALA A 15 -5.57 -6.66 5.20
C ALA A 15 -5.95 -7.65 4.09
N ARG A 16 -5.08 -8.62 3.79
CA ARG A 16 -5.23 -9.58 2.70
C ARG A 16 -5.72 -10.95 3.17
N ASP A 17 -5.09 -11.46 4.23
CA ASP A 17 -5.03 -12.89 4.53
C ASP A 17 -5.75 -13.28 5.82
N ILE A 18 -6.50 -12.38 6.44
CA ILE A 18 -7.38 -12.73 7.57
C ILE A 18 -8.84 -12.63 7.11
N PRO A 19 -9.41 -13.76 6.64
CA PRO A 19 -10.79 -13.82 6.21
C PRO A 19 -11.73 -13.36 7.32
N GLY A 20 -12.78 -12.60 6.97
CA GLY A 20 -13.86 -12.25 7.89
C GLY A 20 -13.69 -10.94 8.66
N ILE A 21 -12.46 -10.47 8.98
CA ILE A 21 -12.30 -9.17 9.67
C ILE A 21 -12.81 -8.03 8.78
N PHE A 22 -12.28 -7.92 7.56
CA PHE A 22 -12.72 -6.88 6.62
C PHE A 22 -14.15 -7.07 6.15
N ASP A 23 -14.63 -8.31 6.03
CA ASP A 23 -16.00 -8.57 5.58
C ASP A 23 -17.02 -8.17 6.66
N THR A 24 -16.64 -8.27 7.95
CA THR A 24 -17.48 -7.83 9.08
C THR A 24 -17.39 -6.33 9.30
N MET A 25 -16.18 -5.76 9.23
CA MET A 25 -15.96 -4.33 9.44
C MET A 25 -16.50 -3.47 8.29
N PHE A 26 -16.29 -3.94 7.06
CA PHE A 26 -16.58 -3.18 5.84
C PHE A 26 -17.46 -4.01 4.88
N PRO A 27 -18.66 -4.43 5.32
CA PRO A 27 -19.51 -5.33 4.55
C PRO A 27 -19.96 -4.71 3.22
N GLN A 28 -19.94 -3.38 3.12
CA GLN A 28 -20.37 -2.65 1.92
C GLN A 28 -19.25 -2.45 0.89
N LEU A 29 -18.01 -2.90 1.16
CA LEU A 29 -16.91 -2.90 0.19
C LEU A 29 -17.11 -4.00 -0.87
N THR A 30 -18.25 -3.92 -1.55
CA THR A 30 -18.72 -4.82 -2.59
C THR A 30 -18.07 -4.48 -3.94
N PRO A 31 -18.12 -5.40 -4.93
CA PRO A 31 -17.64 -5.12 -6.28
C PRO A 31 -18.27 -3.87 -6.91
N SER A 32 -19.57 -3.63 -6.69
CA SER A 32 -20.28 -2.45 -7.21
C SER A 32 -19.76 -1.15 -6.60
N LEU A 33 -19.47 -1.13 -5.29
CA LEU A 33 -18.90 0.04 -4.65
C LEU A 33 -17.44 0.28 -5.08
N VAL A 34 -16.66 -0.78 -5.24
CA VAL A 34 -15.31 -0.70 -5.81
C VAL A 34 -15.36 -0.12 -7.23
N ALA A 35 -16.34 -0.53 -8.05
CA ALA A 35 -16.54 0.04 -9.38
C ALA A 35 -16.91 1.53 -9.31
N HIS A 36 -17.75 1.94 -8.35
CA HIS A 36 -18.07 3.34 -8.10
C HIS A 36 -16.86 4.18 -7.69
N PHE A 37 -15.98 3.69 -6.82
CA PHE A 37 -14.72 4.40 -6.52
C PHE A 37 -13.82 4.47 -7.74
N ASN A 38 -13.70 3.37 -8.49
CA ASN A 38 -12.92 3.29 -9.72
C ASN A 38 -13.44 4.13 -10.89
N SER A 39 -14.67 4.64 -10.83
CA SER A 39 -15.19 5.60 -11.82
C SER A 39 -14.73 7.03 -11.55
N LYS A 40 -14.24 7.31 -10.34
CA LYS A 40 -13.67 8.61 -9.93
C LYS A 40 -12.16 8.72 -10.13
N ILE A 41 -11.53 7.68 -10.67
CA ILE A 41 -10.11 7.70 -11.03
C ILE A 41 -9.88 8.79 -12.08
N ILE A 42 -8.81 9.56 -11.88
CA ILE A 42 -8.32 10.52 -12.87
C ILE A 42 -6.94 10.08 -13.39
N SER A 43 -6.54 10.70 -14.50
CA SER A 43 -5.25 10.47 -15.17
C SER A 43 -4.56 11.80 -15.43
N PHE A 44 -3.23 11.80 -15.51
CA PHE A 44 -2.44 12.99 -15.81
C PHE A 44 -2.17 13.12 -17.30
N SER A 45 -2.25 14.33 -17.86
CA SER A 45 -1.90 14.59 -19.26
C SER A 45 -0.44 14.27 -19.58
N ASP A 46 0.43 14.49 -18.60
CA ASP A 46 1.89 14.40 -18.75
C ASP A 46 2.41 12.98 -18.49
N CYS A 47 1.51 12.04 -18.19
CA CYS A 47 1.80 10.63 -18.00
C CYS A 47 1.11 9.81 -19.08
N GLN A 48 1.76 8.73 -19.51
CA GLN A 48 1.17 7.74 -20.40
C GLN A 48 1.24 6.37 -19.76
N SER A 49 0.17 5.58 -19.94
CA SER A 49 0.16 4.19 -19.50
C SER A 49 1.26 3.41 -20.22
N VAL A 50 1.95 2.55 -19.48
CA VAL A 50 2.98 1.69 -20.06
C VAL A 50 2.29 0.60 -20.89
N PRO A 51 2.60 0.47 -22.19
CA PRO A 51 2.01 -0.54 -23.05
C PRO A 51 2.28 -1.97 -22.55
N ASP A 52 1.27 -2.84 -22.63
CA ASP A 52 1.38 -4.21 -22.12
C ASP A 52 2.38 -5.06 -22.91
N ASP A 53 2.49 -4.83 -24.22
CA ASP A 53 3.51 -5.43 -25.09
C ASP A 53 4.93 -5.05 -24.63
N LEU A 54 5.15 -3.79 -24.26
CA LEU A 54 6.42 -3.35 -23.71
C LEU A 54 6.72 -4.05 -22.37
N VAL A 55 5.73 -4.17 -21.49
CA VAL A 55 5.87 -4.93 -20.24
C VAL A 55 6.20 -6.39 -20.52
N GLN A 56 5.61 -7.00 -21.54
CA GLN A 56 5.88 -8.39 -21.94
C GLN A 56 7.32 -8.65 -22.42
N THR A 57 8.05 -7.62 -22.85
CA THR A 57 9.47 -7.77 -23.25
C THR A 57 10.44 -8.02 -22.09
N SER A 58 10.00 -7.80 -20.85
CA SER A 58 10.81 -8.04 -19.64
C SER A 58 10.63 -9.47 -19.14
N ASP A 59 11.74 -10.18 -18.94
CA ASP A 59 11.78 -11.53 -18.36
C ASP A 59 11.66 -11.54 -16.83
N LEU A 60 11.80 -10.37 -16.18
CA LEU A 60 11.58 -10.27 -14.74
C LEU A 60 10.13 -10.63 -14.39
N ASN A 61 9.98 -11.34 -13.26
CA ASN A 61 8.67 -11.46 -12.64
C ASN A 61 8.11 -10.06 -12.33
N ARG A 62 6.79 -9.92 -12.41
CA ARG A 62 6.13 -8.59 -12.33
C ARG A 62 6.38 -7.88 -11.01
N ALA A 63 6.46 -8.61 -9.91
CA ALA A 63 6.74 -8.03 -8.60
C ALA A 63 8.14 -7.38 -8.57
N MET A 64 9.15 -8.10 -9.05
CA MET A 64 10.53 -7.59 -9.13
C MET A 64 10.66 -6.40 -10.09
N LEU A 65 10.07 -6.49 -11.29
CA LEU A 65 10.11 -5.42 -12.28
C LEU A 65 9.57 -4.10 -11.71
N PHE A 66 8.42 -4.16 -11.04
CA PHE A 66 7.80 -2.96 -10.50
C PHE A 66 8.39 -2.51 -9.17
N GLU A 67 9.07 -3.39 -8.44
CA GLU A 67 9.91 -2.98 -7.31
C GLU A 67 11.14 -2.20 -7.77
N VAL A 68 11.79 -2.63 -8.86
CA VAL A 68 12.88 -1.87 -9.50
C VAL A 68 12.38 -0.52 -10.00
N ALA A 69 11.19 -0.48 -10.62
CA ALA A 69 10.55 0.76 -11.03
C ALA A 69 10.28 1.71 -9.86
N PHE A 70 9.79 1.18 -8.74
CA PHE A 70 9.54 1.96 -7.52
C PHE A 70 10.84 2.55 -6.98
N ALA A 71 11.89 1.72 -6.84
CA ALA A 71 13.21 2.17 -6.39
C ALA A 71 13.80 3.24 -7.32
N ARG A 72 13.58 3.12 -8.64
CA ARG A 72 13.98 4.16 -9.60
C ARG A 72 13.15 5.44 -9.44
N GLY A 73 11.85 5.33 -9.19
CA GLY A 73 10.99 6.48 -8.89
C GLY A 73 11.49 7.24 -7.66
N GLU A 74 11.89 6.54 -6.61
CA GLU A 74 12.50 7.15 -5.42
C GLU A 74 13.80 7.92 -5.71
N GLN A 75 14.62 7.45 -6.66
CA GLN A 75 15.80 8.18 -7.12
C GLN A 75 15.41 9.48 -7.83
N ILE A 76 14.45 9.43 -8.75
CA ILE A 76 13.99 10.61 -9.49
C ILE A 76 13.44 11.67 -8.53
N ILE A 77 12.62 11.26 -7.56
CA ILE A 77 12.06 12.13 -6.53
C ILE A 77 13.16 12.75 -5.65
N ALA A 78 14.26 12.04 -5.43
CA ALA A 78 15.43 12.54 -4.73
C ALA A 78 16.34 13.46 -5.59
N GLY A 79 15.95 13.78 -6.83
CA GLY A 79 16.71 14.64 -7.74
C GLY A 79 17.83 13.92 -8.50
N ILE A 80 17.85 12.58 -8.50
CA ILE A 80 18.88 11.80 -9.19
C ILE A 80 18.43 11.53 -10.63
N GLU A 81 18.88 12.38 -11.57
CA GLU A 81 18.51 12.30 -12.98
C GLU A 81 19.05 11.04 -13.66
N LYS A 82 20.34 10.71 -13.46
CA LYS A 82 20.95 9.53 -14.06
C LYS A 82 20.67 8.29 -13.19
N ALA A 83 20.03 7.29 -13.77
CA ALA A 83 19.70 6.05 -13.07
C ALA A 83 20.95 5.33 -12.54
N ASP A 84 20.93 5.01 -11.25
CA ASP A 84 21.81 3.99 -10.67
C ASP A 84 21.03 2.68 -10.58
N TRP A 85 21.09 1.91 -11.66
CA TRP A 85 20.37 0.63 -11.82
C TRP A 85 20.83 -0.44 -10.84
N ASN A 86 22.10 -0.42 -10.43
CA ASN A 86 22.62 -1.36 -9.44
C ASN A 86 22.02 -1.06 -8.07
N ALA A 87 21.95 0.22 -7.68
CA ALA A 87 21.26 0.63 -6.45
C ALA A 87 19.76 0.31 -6.48
N CYS A 88 19.09 0.49 -7.63
CA CYS A 88 17.67 0.14 -7.80
C CYS A 88 17.46 -1.37 -7.62
N LEU A 89 18.26 -2.19 -8.29
CA LEU A 89 18.20 -3.65 -8.19
C LEU A 89 18.46 -4.12 -6.75
N ASN A 90 19.51 -3.62 -6.10
CA ASN A 90 19.83 -3.96 -4.72
C ASN A 90 18.70 -3.60 -3.75
N THR A 91 18.08 -2.44 -3.93
CA THR A 91 16.92 -2.00 -3.14
C THR A 91 15.74 -2.94 -3.35
N ALA A 92 15.44 -3.28 -4.61
CA ALA A 92 14.35 -4.18 -4.95
C ALA A 92 14.55 -5.59 -4.38
N LEU A 93 15.76 -6.14 -4.54
CA LEU A 93 16.16 -7.42 -3.95
C LEU A 93 15.99 -7.41 -2.42
N LYS A 94 16.44 -6.36 -1.73
CA LYS A 94 16.30 -6.24 -0.27
C LYS A 94 14.83 -6.26 0.18
N ARG A 95 13.93 -5.63 -0.58
CA ARG A 95 12.49 -5.56 -0.27
C ARG A 95 11.78 -6.88 -0.59
N GLN A 96 12.09 -7.50 -1.72
CA GLN A 96 11.45 -8.74 -2.19
C GLN A 96 11.97 -10.00 -1.48
N ARG A 97 13.19 -9.97 -0.90
CA ARG A 97 13.76 -11.08 -0.10
C ARG A 97 12.87 -11.54 1.05
N LYS A 98 11.93 -10.69 1.52
CA LYS A 98 10.99 -11.03 2.59
C LYS A 98 9.80 -11.88 2.12
N TYR A 99 9.57 -11.96 0.80
CA TYR A 99 8.32 -12.46 0.24
C TYR A 99 8.50 -13.60 -0.77
N PHE A 100 9.73 -14.03 -1.10
CA PHE A 100 9.96 -14.96 -2.20
C PHE A 100 11.15 -15.92 -2.04
N ASP A 101 10.92 -17.17 -2.44
CA ASP A 101 11.92 -18.18 -2.85
C ASP A 101 12.32 -18.04 -4.35
N ALA A 102 12.02 -16.89 -4.97
CA ALA A 102 12.17 -16.69 -6.40
C ALA A 102 13.64 -16.52 -6.81
N LYS A 103 13.97 -17.01 -8.01
CA LYS A 103 15.28 -16.81 -8.66
C LYS A 103 15.55 -15.31 -8.77
N LEU A 104 16.48 -14.82 -7.94
CA LEU A 104 16.85 -13.41 -7.89
C LEU A 104 17.66 -13.06 -9.14
N PRO A 105 17.29 -12.02 -9.91
CA PRO A 105 18.09 -11.59 -11.04
C PRO A 105 19.43 -11.00 -10.57
N GLU A 106 20.51 -11.37 -11.23
CA GLU A 106 21.85 -10.81 -10.97
C GLU A 106 22.04 -9.45 -11.64
N THR A 107 21.41 -9.24 -12.80
CA THR A 107 21.50 -8.02 -13.60
C THR A 107 20.14 -7.66 -14.22
N LEU A 108 19.99 -6.40 -14.63
CA LEU A 108 18.82 -5.90 -15.35
C LEU A 108 19.12 -5.82 -16.84
N LEU A 109 18.22 -6.34 -17.67
CA LEU A 109 18.25 -6.18 -19.12
C LEU A 109 17.75 -4.78 -19.52
N GLU A 110 18.07 -4.35 -20.74
CA GLU A 110 17.61 -3.06 -21.26
C GLU A 110 16.08 -2.96 -21.34
N ALA A 111 15.39 -4.06 -21.62
CA ALA A 111 13.93 -4.13 -21.59
C ALA A 111 13.37 -3.82 -20.19
N ASP A 112 13.97 -4.40 -19.14
CA ASP A 112 13.58 -4.17 -17.75
C ASP A 112 13.75 -2.69 -17.37
N LYS A 113 14.92 -2.12 -17.70
CA LYS A 113 15.26 -0.72 -17.43
C LYS A 113 14.29 0.23 -18.13
N LYS A 114 13.92 -0.07 -19.38
CA LYS A 114 12.99 0.75 -20.16
C LYS A 114 11.60 0.79 -19.53
N VAL A 115 11.06 -0.36 -19.13
CA VAL A 115 9.77 -0.42 -18.43
C VAL A 115 9.84 0.26 -17.07
N ALA A 116 10.90 -0.03 -16.30
CA ALA A 116 11.09 0.50 -14.96
C ALA A 116 11.22 2.03 -14.97
N GLU A 117 12.00 2.59 -15.90
CA GLU A 117 12.17 4.04 -16.06
C GLU A 117 10.84 4.72 -16.41
N TRP A 118 10.03 4.12 -17.28
CA TRP A 118 8.73 4.69 -17.65
C TRP A 118 7.79 4.77 -16.44
N VAL A 119 7.62 3.65 -15.73
CA VAL A 119 6.79 3.62 -14.51
C VAL A 119 7.35 4.58 -13.45
N ALA A 120 8.67 4.64 -13.28
CA ALA A 120 9.33 5.54 -12.33
C ALA A 120 9.07 7.02 -12.63
N ARG A 121 9.11 7.42 -13.91
CA ARG A 121 8.80 8.78 -14.34
C ARG A 121 7.35 9.15 -14.06
N ASN A 122 6.42 8.26 -14.40
CA ASN A 122 5.01 8.47 -14.07
C ASN A 122 4.82 8.62 -12.56
N LEU A 123 5.46 7.77 -11.74
CA LEU A 123 5.40 7.85 -10.29
C LEU A 123 5.91 9.21 -9.77
N ALA A 124 7.06 9.67 -10.27
CA ALA A 124 7.64 10.94 -9.88
C ALA A 124 6.71 12.12 -10.24
N ILE A 125 6.20 12.17 -11.47
CA ILE A 125 5.26 13.21 -11.92
C ILE A 125 4.01 13.25 -11.03
N MET A 126 3.42 12.09 -10.74
CA MET A 126 2.23 11.99 -9.89
C MET A 126 2.49 12.50 -8.47
N LEU A 127 3.62 12.11 -7.86
CA LEU A 127 3.96 12.53 -6.50
C LEU A 127 4.31 14.01 -6.44
N THR A 128 5.03 14.56 -7.44
CA THR A 128 5.28 16.00 -7.56
C THR A 128 3.98 16.78 -7.63
N TYR A 129 3.02 16.34 -8.46
CA TYR A 129 1.70 16.97 -8.54
C TYR A 129 0.97 16.96 -7.18
N ILE A 130 0.99 15.83 -6.46
CA ILE A 130 0.37 15.73 -5.13
C ILE A 130 1.05 16.71 -4.14
N GLN A 131 2.38 16.82 -4.18
CA GLN A 131 3.15 17.76 -3.34
C GLN A 131 2.78 19.22 -3.62
N GLU A 132 2.72 19.61 -4.89
CA GLU A 132 2.36 20.96 -5.32
C GLU A 132 0.95 21.33 -4.87
N ARG A 133 -0.03 20.45 -5.10
CA ARG A 133 -1.43 20.69 -4.70
C ARG A 133 -1.60 20.78 -3.19
N ALA A 134 -0.85 19.98 -2.42
CA ALA A 134 -0.89 20.01 -0.96
C ALA A 134 -0.13 21.19 -0.35
N LYS A 135 0.61 21.98 -1.16
CA LYS A 135 1.47 23.10 -0.72
C LYS A 135 2.44 22.70 0.39
N THR A 136 2.89 21.45 0.39
CA THR A 136 3.87 20.92 1.35
C THR A 136 4.96 20.17 0.61
N ARG A 137 6.20 20.38 1.05
CA ARG A 137 7.38 19.75 0.45
C ARG A 137 7.77 18.44 1.13
N SER A 138 7.19 18.11 2.28
CA SER A 138 7.65 16.97 3.10
C SER A 138 6.97 15.67 2.70
N LEU A 139 7.37 15.11 1.55
CA LEU A 139 7.01 13.74 1.18
C LEU A 139 7.83 12.76 2.03
N ILE A 140 7.16 11.99 2.85
CA ILE A 140 7.78 10.97 3.70
C ILE A 140 7.74 9.65 2.94
N ARG A 141 8.91 9.05 2.72
CA ARG A 141 9.06 7.70 2.17
C ARG A 141 8.94 6.69 3.29
N SER A 142 8.28 5.56 3.03
CA SER A 142 8.12 4.50 4.02
C SER A 142 7.59 5.00 5.37
N PRO A 143 6.45 5.72 5.42
CA PRO A 143 5.88 6.16 6.69
C PRO A 143 5.56 4.95 7.56
N LYS A 144 5.87 5.04 8.85
CA LYS A 144 5.57 3.98 9.82
C LYS A 144 4.06 3.81 9.91
N ILE A 145 3.58 2.58 9.76
CA ILE A 145 2.23 2.17 10.11
C ILE A 145 2.31 1.57 11.53
N PRO A 146 1.61 2.14 12.53
CA PRO A 146 1.60 1.59 13.87
C PRO A 146 1.12 0.13 13.90
N GLY A 147 1.62 -0.64 14.87
CA GLY A 147 1.08 -1.96 15.17
C GLY A 147 -0.11 -1.86 16.12
N TYR A 148 -0.87 -2.94 16.26
CA TYR A 148 -1.98 -3.03 17.20
C TYR A 148 -2.13 -4.47 17.73
N GLN A 149 -1.98 -4.64 19.04
CA GLN A 149 -1.93 -5.97 19.68
C GLN A 149 -0.88 -6.89 19.01
N TRP A 150 -1.31 -7.99 18.39
CA TRP A 150 -0.45 -8.95 17.68
C TRP A 150 -0.11 -8.53 16.25
N ILE A 151 -0.75 -7.47 15.73
CA ILE A 151 -0.42 -6.89 14.44
C ILE A 151 0.85 -6.06 14.61
N THR A 152 1.92 -6.44 13.92
CA THR A 152 3.18 -5.68 13.96
C THR A 152 3.05 -4.32 13.30
N SER A 153 3.95 -3.40 13.65
CA SER A 153 4.12 -2.19 12.86
C SER A 153 4.61 -2.52 11.45
N GLY A 154 4.08 -1.80 10.46
CA GLY A 154 4.48 -1.88 9.06
C GLY A 154 5.03 -0.57 8.53
N TYR A 155 5.15 -0.50 7.21
CA TYR A 155 5.49 0.72 6.49
C TYR A 155 4.59 0.85 5.26
N GLY A 156 4.05 2.04 5.03
CA GLY A 156 3.36 2.38 3.79
C GLY A 156 4.35 2.76 2.70
N ASP A 157 3.87 3.17 1.52
CA ASP A 157 4.77 3.61 0.44
C ASP A 157 5.21 5.06 0.64
N PHE A 158 4.25 5.99 0.72
CA PHE A 158 4.51 7.40 0.98
C PHE A 158 3.45 8.04 1.87
N SER A 159 3.79 9.14 2.54
CA SER A 159 2.80 10.04 3.14
C SER A 159 3.17 11.50 2.91
N LEU A 160 2.16 12.38 3.00
CA LEU A 160 2.31 13.81 2.81
C LEU A 160 1.33 14.56 3.72
N GLY A 161 1.82 15.10 4.83
CA GLY A 161 0.95 15.68 5.87
C GLY A 161 -0.03 14.62 6.39
N THR A 162 -1.33 14.93 6.35
CA THR A 162 -2.41 14.01 6.76
C THR A 162 -2.86 13.06 5.65
N ARG A 163 -2.06 12.87 4.59
CA ARG A 163 -2.37 11.98 3.46
C ARG A 163 -1.48 10.74 3.49
N ILE A 164 -2.08 9.56 3.43
CA ILE A 164 -1.35 8.30 3.17
C ILE A 164 -1.48 7.95 1.69
N ILE A 165 -0.38 7.53 1.07
CA ILE A 165 -0.30 7.23 -0.36
C ILE A 165 0.20 5.80 -0.52
N GLU A 166 -0.55 5.00 -1.28
CA GLU A 166 -0.21 3.62 -1.60
C GLU A 166 -0.11 3.45 -3.13
N VAL A 167 0.96 2.81 -3.56
CA VAL A 167 1.36 2.64 -4.96
C VAL A 167 1.08 1.21 -5.42
N LYS A 168 0.41 1.09 -6.55
CA LYS A 168 0.11 -0.18 -7.22
C LYS A 168 0.71 -0.18 -8.61
N CYS A 169 1.20 -1.32 -9.09
CA CYS A 169 1.71 -1.43 -10.47
C CYS A 169 1.04 -2.60 -11.19
N THR A 170 -0.30 -2.66 -11.14
CA THR A 170 -1.10 -3.74 -11.73
C THR A 170 -1.59 -3.36 -13.13
N ASN A 171 -2.04 -4.36 -13.90
CA ASN A 171 -2.68 -4.18 -15.22
C ASN A 171 -4.20 -3.96 -15.13
N LYS A 172 -4.71 -3.60 -13.95
CA LYS A 172 -6.13 -3.34 -13.71
C LYS A 172 -6.33 -2.11 -12.82
N LYS A 173 -7.56 -1.64 -12.73
CA LYS A 173 -7.96 -0.64 -11.72
C LYS A 173 -7.83 -1.22 -10.30
N PHE A 174 -8.00 -0.38 -9.29
CA PHE A 174 -7.89 -0.79 -7.89
C PHE A 174 -8.95 -1.84 -7.52
N SER A 175 -8.54 -2.84 -6.76
CA SER A 175 -9.36 -3.96 -6.31
C SER A 175 -9.76 -3.79 -4.84
N ALA A 176 -10.71 -4.57 -4.36
CA ALA A 176 -11.14 -4.51 -2.96
C ALA A 176 -9.96 -4.65 -1.98
N SER A 177 -8.98 -5.52 -2.26
CA SER A 177 -7.79 -5.67 -1.42
C SER A 177 -6.94 -4.41 -1.33
N ASP A 178 -6.90 -3.59 -2.39
CA ASP A 178 -6.16 -2.32 -2.37
C ASP A 178 -6.82 -1.30 -1.43
N TYR A 179 -8.15 -1.22 -1.46
CA TYR A 179 -8.93 -0.41 -0.52
C TYR A 179 -8.83 -0.94 0.92
N ARG A 180 -8.91 -2.25 1.13
CA ARG A 180 -8.73 -2.88 2.46
C ARG A 180 -7.38 -2.54 3.06
N GLN A 181 -6.32 -2.57 2.25
CA GLN A 181 -4.97 -2.27 2.70
C GLN A 181 -4.83 -0.82 3.19
N ILE A 182 -5.26 0.16 2.39
CA ILE A 182 -5.12 1.57 2.80
C ILE A 182 -6.06 1.92 3.97
N VAL A 183 -7.23 1.29 4.06
CA VAL A 183 -8.14 1.41 5.22
C VAL A 183 -7.55 0.75 6.47
N MET A 184 -6.84 -0.38 6.35
CA MET A 184 -6.09 -0.97 7.48
C MET A 184 -5.04 0.02 8.01
N TYR A 185 -4.29 0.66 7.11
CA TYR A 185 -3.28 1.64 7.51
C TYR A 185 -3.90 2.81 8.27
N TRP A 186 -5.01 3.33 7.77
CA TRP A 186 -5.78 4.35 8.46
C TRP A 186 -6.26 3.86 9.84
N LEU A 187 -6.85 2.67 9.93
CA LEU A 187 -7.40 2.14 11.19
C LEU A 187 -6.35 2.01 12.28
N LEU A 188 -5.16 1.48 11.93
CA LEU A 188 -4.03 1.36 12.86
C LEU A 188 -3.48 2.73 13.25
N SER A 189 -3.41 3.67 12.30
CA SER A 189 -3.02 5.04 12.60
C SER A 189 -4.04 5.76 13.48
N TYR A 190 -5.33 5.53 13.27
CA TYR A 190 -6.41 6.12 14.04
C TYR A 190 -6.39 5.61 15.49
N ALA A 191 -6.23 4.29 15.67
CA ALA A 191 -6.01 3.69 16.99
C ALA A 191 -4.82 4.35 17.71
N SER A 192 -3.68 4.47 17.02
CA SER A 192 -2.49 5.11 17.57
C SER A 192 -2.70 6.60 17.87
N SER A 193 -3.50 7.32 17.09
CA SER A 193 -3.78 8.75 17.29
C SER A 193 -4.68 9.05 18.50
N ILE A 194 -5.43 8.06 18.97
CA ILE A 194 -6.22 8.18 20.20
C ILE A 194 -5.32 7.98 21.43
N GLU A 195 -4.37 7.06 21.34
CA GLU A 195 -3.45 6.73 22.44
C GLU A 195 -2.23 7.66 22.52
N SER A 196 -1.83 8.23 21.39
CA SER A 196 -0.65 9.09 21.23
C SER A 196 -1.06 10.35 20.49
N ASP A 197 -0.45 11.50 20.82
CA ASP A 197 -0.70 12.81 20.18
C ASP A 197 -0.13 12.89 18.74
N THR A 198 -0.37 11.85 17.94
CA THR A 198 0.02 11.71 16.54
C THR A 198 -1.15 12.08 15.63
N PRO A 199 -0.96 12.92 14.60
CA PRO A 199 -2.04 13.28 13.69
C PRO A 199 -2.64 12.08 12.94
N GLU A 200 -3.97 12.07 12.82
CA GLU A 200 -4.71 11.13 11.97
C GLU A 200 -4.47 11.41 10.47
N TRP A 201 -4.40 10.36 9.65
CA TRP A 201 -4.55 10.53 8.20
C TRP A 201 -6.00 10.79 7.83
N THR A 202 -6.27 11.94 7.21
CA THR A 202 -7.60 12.36 6.77
C THR A 202 -7.92 11.89 5.36
N ASN A 203 -6.90 11.61 4.55
CA ASN A 203 -7.04 11.24 3.15
C ASN A 203 -6.21 10.01 2.80
N GLY A 204 -6.79 9.16 1.95
CA GLY A 204 -6.09 8.09 1.26
C GLY A 204 -5.89 8.45 -0.21
N ILE A 205 -4.72 8.11 -0.75
CA ILE A 205 -4.43 8.22 -2.17
C ILE A 205 -3.94 6.86 -2.68
N LEU A 206 -4.64 6.32 -3.68
CA LEU A 206 -4.18 5.17 -4.44
C LEU A 206 -3.61 5.67 -5.77
N ILE A 207 -2.38 5.28 -6.09
CA ILE A 207 -1.77 5.57 -7.39
C ILE A 207 -1.39 4.29 -8.12
N ASN A 208 -1.58 4.28 -9.44
CA ASN A 208 -1.05 3.29 -10.34
C ASN A 208 -0.23 3.97 -11.45
N PRO A 209 1.08 4.17 -11.24
CA PRO A 209 1.95 4.80 -12.24
C PRO A 209 2.07 3.99 -13.53
N ARG A 210 1.83 2.67 -13.52
CA ARG A 210 1.82 1.88 -14.76
C ARG A 210 0.65 2.26 -15.66
N LEU A 211 -0.54 2.46 -15.11
CA LEU A 211 -1.77 2.75 -15.87
C LEU A 211 -2.16 4.22 -15.88
N ASN A 212 -1.33 5.09 -15.33
CA ASN A 212 -1.64 6.50 -15.16
C ASN A 212 -2.97 6.73 -14.40
N TYR A 213 -3.17 6.05 -13.28
CA TYR A 213 -4.36 6.21 -12.45
C TYR A 213 -4.03 6.81 -11.09
N ILE A 214 -4.85 7.75 -10.64
CA ILE A 214 -4.84 8.24 -9.26
C ILE A 214 -6.28 8.36 -8.76
N PHE A 215 -6.48 8.01 -7.50
CA PHE A 215 -7.73 8.24 -6.79
C PHE A 215 -7.42 8.73 -5.37
N GLU A 216 -7.84 9.96 -5.07
CA GLU A 216 -7.80 10.56 -3.73
C GLU A 216 -9.21 10.59 -3.15
N PHE A 217 -9.32 10.26 -1.86
CA PHE A 217 -10.59 10.29 -1.12
C PHE A 217 -10.35 10.72 0.33
N PHE A 218 -11.42 11.20 0.97
CA PHE A 218 -11.45 11.40 2.43
C PHE A 218 -11.85 10.09 3.10
N PHE A 219 -11.20 9.74 4.21
CA PHE A 219 -11.56 8.53 4.94
C PHE A 219 -12.97 8.62 5.49
N ASP A 220 -13.41 9.78 5.98
CA ASP A 220 -14.76 10.00 6.51
C ASP A 220 -15.83 9.63 5.48
N ASP A 221 -15.67 10.13 4.24
CA ASP A 221 -16.58 9.84 3.13
C ASP A 221 -16.56 8.34 2.76
N MET A 222 -15.38 7.74 2.71
CA MET A 222 -15.24 6.33 2.37
C MET A 222 -15.89 5.44 3.44
N LEU A 223 -15.58 5.68 4.72
CA LEU A 223 -16.02 4.90 5.86
C LEU A 223 -17.52 5.01 6.09
N ALA A 224 -18.12 6.18 5.86
CA ALA A 224 -19.56 6.36 5.91
C ALA A 224 -20.29 5.39 4.95
N VAL A 225 -19.68 5.08 3.81
CA VAL A 225 -20.25 4.15 2.83
C VAL A 225 -19.85 2.70 3.14
N ILE A 226 -18.57 2.41 3.40
CA ILE A 226 -18.10 1.02 3.55
C ILE A 226 -18.44 0.40 4.92
N GLY A 227 -18.51 1.22 5.97
CA GLY A 227 -18.70 0.82 7.37
C GLY A 227 -20.15 0.54 7.77
N ALA A 228 -21.10 0.63 6.83
CA ALA A 228 -22.53 0.45 7.05
C ALA A 228 -23.12 1.38 8.14
N GLY A 229 -22.75 2.65 8.11
CA GLY A 229 -23.25 3.67 9.03
C GLY A 229 -22.54 3.76 10.39
N ARG A 230 -21.56 2.89 10.65
CA ARG A 230 -20.73 2.97 11.85
C ARG A 230 -19.81 4.19 11.81
N SER A 231 -19.67 4.85 12.95
CA SER A 231 -18.66 5.87 13.22
C SER A 231 -17.25 5.28 13.24
N LYS A 232 -16.23 6.14 13.16
CA LYS A 232 -14.82 5.74 13.29
C LYS A 232 -14.55 5.00 14.61
N LEU A 233 -15.14 5.46 15.71
CA LEU A 233 -14.97 4.85 17.02
C LEU A 233 -15.60 3.46 17.07
N GLU A 234 -16.84 3.29 16.60
CA GLU A 234 -17.49 1.99 16.54
C GLU A 234 -16.74 0.99 15.65
N LEU A 235 -16.15 1.47 14.54
CA LEU A 235 -15.29 0.64 13.70
C LEU A 235 -14.01 0.22 14.43
N LEU A 236 -13.40 1.11 15.22
CA LEU A 236 -12.23 0.79 16.03
C LEU A 236 -12.56 -0.19 17.16
N GLU A 237 -13.69 -0.02 17.84
CA GLU A 237 -14.15 -0.95 18.89
C GLU A 237 -14.42 -2.34 18.31
N LEU A 238 -15.12 -2.41 17.17
CA LEU A 238 -15.36 -3.65 16.44
C LEU A 238 -14.03 -4.31 16.05
N PHE A 239 -13.10 -3.54 15.49
CA PHE A 239 -11.77 -4.05 15.16
C PHE A 239 -11.04 -4.61 16.39
N SER A 240 -11.02 -3.86 17.48
CA SER A 240 -10.36 -4.25 18.72
C SER A 240 -10.95 -5.56 19.26
N SER A 241 -12.28 -5.69 19.24
CA SER A 241 -12.99 -6.93 19.61
C SER A 241 -12.56 -8.11 18.73
N MET A 242 -12.56 -7.95 17.40
CA MET A 242 -12.21 -9.02 16.46
C MET A 242 -10.73 -9.45 16.55
N VAL A 243 -9.81 -8.50 16.70
CA VAL A 243 -8.37 -8.77 16.85
C VAL A 243 -8.09 -9.48 18.18
N SER A 244 -8.83 -9.12 19.24
CA SER A 244 -8.76 -9.80 20.55
C SER A 244 -9.32 -11.21 20.49
N GLU A 245 -10.47 -11.42 19.84
CA GLU A 245 -11.08 -12.74 19.67
C GLU A 245 -10.16 -13.67 18.85
N HIS A 246 -9.54 -13.16 17.79
CA HIS A 246 -8.57 -13.92 17.00
C HIS A 246 -7.41 -14.41 17.87
N SER A 247 -6.93 -13.57 18.78
CA SER A 247 -5.87 -13.94 19.73
C SER A 247 -6.30 -15.08 20.65
N LEU A 248 -7.53 -15.04 21.18
CA LEU A 248 -8.09 -16.08 22.05
C LEU A 248 -8.24 -17.43 21.31
N ARG A 249 -8.76 -17.41 20.07
CA ARG A 249 -8.90 -18.63 19.25
C ARG A 249 -7.54 -19.27 18.95
N MET A 250 -6.53 -18.45 18.64
CA MET A 250 -5.17 -18.93 18.40
C MET A 250 -4.55 -19.56 19.65
N LEU A 251 -4.71 -18.94 20.83
CA LEU A 251 -4.27 -19.50 22.11
C LEU A 251 -4.98 -20.83 22.43
N ALA A 252 -6.28 -20.93 22.17
CA ALA A 252 -7.03 -22.16 22.38
C ALA A 252 -6.54 -23.31 21.47
N SER A 253 -6.15 -23.02 20.22
CA SER A 253 -5.62 -24.02 19.29
C SER A 253 -4.22 -24.53 19.64
N LEU A 254 -3.39 -23.69 20.28
CA LEU A 254 -2.06 -24.06 20.74
C LEU A 254 -2.09 -24.96 21.99
N ASN A 255 -3.12 -24.82 22.83
CA ASN A 255 -3.30 -25.65 24.02
C ASN A 255 -3.92 -27.03 23.72
N GLN A 256 -4.24 -27.32 22.45
CA GLN A 256 -4.78 -28.61 21.98
C GLN A 256 -3.74 -29.45 21.20
N GLN A 257 -2.49 -28.98 21.09
CA GLN A 257 -1.35 -29.71 20.52
C GLN A 257 -0.38 -30.12 21.63
#